data_AF-A0A2V8WNK9-F1
#
_entry.id   AF-A0A2V8WNK9-F1
#
_cell.length_a   1.000
_cell.length_b   1.000
_cell.length_c   1.000
_cell.angle_alpha   90.00
_cell.angle_beta   90.00
_cell.angle_gamma   90.00
#
_symmetry.space_group_name_H-M   'P 1'
#
loop_
_entity.id
_entity.type
_entity.pdbx_description
1 polymer ?
#
loop_
_entity_poly.entity_id
_entity_poly.type
_entity_poly.pdbx_seq_one_letter_code
_entity_poly.pdbx_strand_id
1 'polypeptide(L)'
;MNRSSAWRIGIALLFLGARASAGARQQQPTSAVSQTASNAATAYDGKDWAKSAKLYAQIVQAAPNPRAWCRLGVSLNKIGENDKAIEAFEKGRALGLPPQFAEYGIAVVFVSKKDQG
;
A
#
# COMPACT_ATOMS: atom_id res chain seq x y z
N MET A 1 19.85 -39.88 25.45
CA MET A 1 21.22 -39.66 24.93
C MET A 1 21.43 -40.59 23.73
N ASN A 2 22.08 -40.09 22.67
CA ASN A 2 22.51 -40.73 21.40
C ASN A 2 21.40 -41.27 20.45
N ARG A 3 20.99 -40.56 19.38
CA ARG A 3 21.68 -40.23 18.11
C ARG A 3 22.28 -41.45 17.39
N SER A 4 21.68 -41.85 16.27
CA SER A 4 22.35 -42.18 15.00
C SER A 4 21.33 -42.38 13.88
N SER A 5 21.58 -41.66 12.79
CA SER A 5 20.83 -41.51 11.55
C SER A 5 21.24 -42.52 10.48
N ALA A 6 20.28 -43.03 9.69
CA ALA A 6 20.47 -43.51 8.31
C ALA A 6 19.08 -43.68 7.67
N TRP A 7 18.60 -42.70 6.89
CA TRP A 7 18.72 -42.61 5.42
C TRP A 7 18.08 -43.80 4.68
N ARG A 8 16.88 -43.60 4.10
CA ARG A 8 16.62 -43.66 2.64
C ARG A 8 15.17 -44.03 2.23
N ILE A 9 14.68 -43.23 1.28
CA ILE A 9 13.77 -43.54 0.17
C ILE A 9 12.26 -43.61 0.46
N GLY A 10 11.54 -42.73 -0.25
CA GLY A 10 10.09 -42.82 -0.44
C GLY A 10 9.52 -41.67 -1.27
N ILE A 11 10.18 -41.26 -2.37
CA ILE A 11 9.53 -40.43 -3.39
C ILE A 11 8.52 -41.33 -4.09
N ALA A 12 7.24 -41.17 -3.75
CA ALA A 12 6.13 -41.77 -4.49
C ALA A 12 5.38 -40.64 -5.21
N LEU A 13 5.85 -40.34 -6.42
CA LEU A 13 5.07 -39.65 -7.44
C LEU A 13 3.96 -40.61 -7.92
N LEU A 14 2.73 -40.38 -7.47
CA LEU A 14 1.54 -40.92 -8.13
C LEU A 14 0.66 -39.76 -8.57
N PHE A 15 0.91 -39.31 -9.80
CA PHE A 15 -0.09 -38.64 -10.62
C PHE A 15 -1.12 -39.69 -11.04
N LEU A 16 -2.33 -39.63 -10.50
CA LEU A 16 -3.58 -39.73 -11.27
C LEU A 16 -4.78 -39.55 -10.34
N GLY A 17 -5.61 -38.54 -10.60
CA GLY A 17 -6.87 -38.35 -9.89
C GLY A 17 -7.36 -36.93 -10.00
N ALA A 18 -7.94 -36.60 -11.15
CA ALA A 18 -8.60 -35.32 -11.41
C ALA A 18 -9.60 -34.97 -10.29
N ARG A 19 -9.35 -33.85 -9.60
CA ARG A 19 -10.42 -33.04 -9.02
C ARG A 19 -10.28 -31.63 -9.56
N ALA A 20 -10.89 -31.43 -10.72
CA ALA A 20 -11.06 -30.13 -11.34
C ALA A 20 -11.91 -29.21 -10.46
N SER A 21 -11.50 -27.94 -10.47
CA SER A 21 -12.24 -26.74 -10.04
C SER A 21 -12.64 -26.66 -8.56
N ALA A 22 -11.66 -26.76 -7.67
CA ALA A 22 -11.61 -25.76 -6.59
C ALA A 22 -11.01 -24.48 -7.19
N GLY A 23 -11.87 -23.67 -7.83
CA GLY A 23 -11.55 -22.30 -8.26
C GLY A 23 -11.35 -21.40 -7.04
N ALA A 24 -10.34 -21.70 -6.22
CA ALA A 24 -9.92 -20.86 -5.11
C ALA A 24 -8.69 -20.06 -5.56
N ARG A 25 -8.97 -19.06 -6.39
CA ARG A 25 -8.30 -17.76 -6.38
C ARG A 25 -6.76 -17.78 -6.35
N GLN A 26 -6.13 -18.44 -7.31
CA GLN A 26 -4.76 -18.08 -7.72
C GLN A 26 -4.83 -17.02 -8.82
N GLN A 27 -5.28 -15.80 -8.47
CA GLN A 27 -5.06 -14.61 -9.28
C GLN A 27 -4.57 -13.47 -8.38
N GLN A 28 -3.24 -13.43 -8.27
CA GLN A 28 -2.34 -12.34 -7.92
C GLN A 28 -2.93 -11.07 -7.28
N PRO A 29 -2.71 -10.85 -5.97
CA PRO A 29 -2.82 -9.52 -5.35
C PRO A 29 -1.92 -8.47 -6.02
N THR A 30 -0.85 -8.90 -6.70
CA THR A 30 0.17 -8.03 -7.29
C THR A 30 -0.28 -7.31 -8.55
N SER A 31 -1.07 -7.93 -9.44
CA SER A 31 -1.48 -7.30 -10.71
C SER A 31 -2.54 -6.22 -10.50
N ALA A 32 -3.53 -6.48 -9.64
CA ALA A 32 -4.56 -5.50 -9.29
C ALA A 32 -3.98 -4.31 -8.51
N VAL A 33 -3.11 -4.56 -7.52
CA VAL A 33 -2.42 -3.47 -6.80
C VAL A 33 -1.49 -2.71 -7.73
N SER A 34 -0.79 -3.37 -8.65
CA SER A 34 0.06 -2.72 -9.66
C SER A 34 -0.76 -1.83 -10.60
N GLN A 35 -1.92 -2.28 -11.08
CA GLN A 35 -2.78 -1.46 -11.94
C GLN A 35 -3.34 -0.25 -11.17
N THR A 36 -3.77 -0.46 -9.92
CA THR A 36 -4.23 0.63 -9.05
C THR A 36 -3.09 1.62 -8.77
N ALA A 37 -1.86 1.15 -8.59
CA ALA A 37 -0.68 2.00 -8.40
C ALA A 37 -0.39 2.87 -9.63
N SER A 38 -0.44 2.30 -10.83
CA SER A 38 -0.30 3.07 -12.09
C SER A 38 -1.39 4.12 -12.22
N ASN A 39 -2.65 3.75 -11.99
CA ASN A 39 -3.77 4.69 -12.05
C ASN A 39 -3.67 5.79 -10.99
N ALA A 40 -3.19 5.46 -9.78
CA ALA A 40 -2.97 6.42 -8.69
C ALA A 40 -1.86 7.42 -9.02
N ALA A 41 -0.78 6.95 -9.65
CA ALA A 41 0.30 7.81 -10.14
C ALA A 41 -0.21 8.76 -11.22
N THR A 42 -0.91 8.25 -12.24
CA THR A 42 -1.48 9.10 -13.30
C THR A 42 -2.46 10.14 -12.74
N ALA A 43 -3.31 9.75 -11.79
CA ALA A 43 -4.23 10.69 -11.14
C ALA A 43 -3.48 11.76 -10.32
N TYR A 44 -2.39 11.37 -9.64
CA TYR A 44 -1.54 12.29 -8.88
C TYR A 44 -0.84 13.30 -9.78
N ASP A 45 -0.22 12.82 -10.86
CA ASP A 45 0.50 13.66 -11.82
C ASP A 45 -0.46 14.57 -12.59
N GLY A 46 -1.66 14.07 -12.89
CA GLY A 46 -2.77 14.83 -13.47
C GLY A 46 -3.47 15.77 -12.49
N LYS A 47 -3.05 15.83 -11.22
CA LYS A 47 -3.64 16.66 -10.16
C LYS A 47 -5.13 16.39 -9.91
N ASP A 48 -5.63 15.21 -10.29
CA ASP A 48 -6.95 14.72 -9.90
C ASP A 48 -6.87 14.23 -8.46
N TRP A 49 -6.85 15.18 -7.53
CA TRP A 49 -6.57 14.93 -6.13
C TRP A 49 -7.60 14.03 -5.47
N ALA A 50 -8.88 14.15 -5.85
CA ALA A 50 -9.95 13.32 -5.31
C ALA A 50 -9.79 11.85 -5.72
N LYS A 51 -9.54 11.59 -7.01
CA LYS A 51 -9.28 10.24 -7.50
C LYS A 51 -7.97 9.69 -6.94
N SER A 52 -6.94 10.52 -6.87
CA SER A 52 -5.63 10.17 -6.33
C SER A 52 -5.73 9.74 -4.87
N ALA A 53 -6.43 10.51 -4.02
CA ALA A 53 -6.66 10.16 -2.62
C ALA A 53 -7.39 8.81 -2.49
N LYS A 54 -8.45 8.59 -3.28
CA LYS A 54 -9.19 7.32 -3.27
C LYS A 54 -8.30 6.13 -3.63
N LEU A 55 -7.49 6.25 -4.69
CA LEU A 55 -6.63 5.16 -5.15
C LEU A 55 -5.46 4.91 -4.18
N TYR A 56 -4.82 5.95 -3.65
CA TYR A 56 -3.78 5.75 -2.63
C TYR A 56 -4.34 5.20 -1.33
N ALA A 57 -5.57 5.54 -0.94
CA ALA A 57 -6.25 4.92 0.20
C ALA A 57 -6.41 3.41 0.01
N GLN A 58 -6.73 2.95 -1.20
CA GLN A 58 -6.78 1.52 -1.52
C GLN A 58 -5.39 0.87 -1.46
N ILE A 59 -4.36 1.55 -1.97
CA ILE A 59 -2.97 1.04 -1.96
C ILE A 59 -2.48 0.86 -0.53
N VAL A 60 -2.67 1.86 0.34
CA VAL A 60 -2.19 1.77 1.74
C VAL A 60 -2.96 0.73 2.55
N GLN A 61 -4.19 0.39 2.18
CA GLN A 61 -4.93 -0.72 2.79
C GLN A 61 -4.42 -2.08 2.34
N ALA A 62 -4.05 -2.23 1.06
CA ALA A 62 -3.58 -3.49 0.50
C ALA A 62 -2.10 -3.77 0.83
N ALA A 63 -1.26 -2.76 0.71
CA ALA A 63 0.19 -2.83 0.93
C ALA A 63 0.71 -1.50 1.50
N PRO A 64 0.63 -1.33 2.83
CA PRO A 64 1.12 -0.12 3.50
C PRO A 64 2.59 0.13 3.16
N ASN A 65 2.89 1.33 2.68
CA ASN A 65 4.28 1.74 2.45
C ASN A 65 4.40 3.27 2.63
N PRO A 66 5.56 3.77 3.07
CA PRO A 66 5.73 5.18 3.44
C PRO A 66 5.47 6.14 2.28
N ARG A 67 5.83 5.76 1.05
CA ARG A 67 5.62 6.59 -0.14
C ARG A 67 4.14 6.76 -0.49
N ALA A 68 3.35 5.69 -0.42
CA ALA A 68 1.92 5.74 -0.68
C ALA A 68 1.18 6.57 0.37
N TRP A 69 1.56 6.46 1.65
CA TRP A 69 1.04 7.32 2.71
C TRP A 69 1.36 8.80 2.49
N CYS A 70 2.58 9.12 2.06
CA CYS A 70 2.96 10.49 1.71
C CYS A 70 2.11 11.03 0.56
N ARG A 71 1.95 10.27 -0.54
CA ARG A 71 1.12 10.69 -1.67
C ARG A 71 -0.36 10.84 -1.28
N LEU A 72 -0.88 9.94 -0.44
CA LEU A 72 -2.22 10.08 0.14
C LEU A 72 -2.36 11.39 0.93
N GLY A 73 -1.39 11.71 1.80
CA GLY A 73 -1.40 12.94 2.59
C GLY A 73 -1.43 14.19 1.70
N VAL A 74 -0.59 14.23 0.66
CA VAL A 74 -0.61 15.35 -0.30
C VAL A 74 -1.96 15.47 -1.01
N SER A 75 -2.51 14.37 -1.50
CA SER A 75 -3.81 14.37 -2.19
C SER A 75 -4.95 14.82 -1.28
N LEU A 76 -4.96 14.38 -0.01
CA LEU A 76 -5.95 14.78 1.00
C LEU A 76 -5.87 16.28 1.32
N ASN A 77 -4.66 16.82 1.50
CA ASN A 77 -4.47 18.25 1.70
C ASN A 77 -5.03 19.07 0.54
N LYS A 78 -4.79 18.62 -0.70
CA LYS A 78 -5.25 19.33 -1.90
C LYS A 78 -6.77 19.34 -2.09
N ILE A 79 -7.50 18.43 -1.43
CA ILE A 79 -8.97 18.44 -1.41
C ILE A 79 -9.55 19.05 -0.12
N GLY A 80 -8.72 19.66 0.74
CA GLY A 80 -9.14 20.29 1.99
C GLY A 80 -9.35 19.34 3.17
N GLU A 81 -9.06 18.04 3.00
CA GLU A 81 -9.17 17.01 4.03
C GLU A 81 -7.92 17.02 4.94
N ASN A 82 -7.66 18.19 5.54
CA ASN A 82 -6.41 18.52 6.20
C ASN A 82 -6.08 17.60 7.40
N ASP A 83 -7.08 17.24 8.21
CA ASP A 83 -6.84 16.37 9.37
C ASP A 83 -6.45 14.94 8.96
N LYS A 84 -7.10 14.42 7.92
CA LYS A 84 -6.75 13.12 7.33
C LYS A 84 -5.38 13.17 6.65
N ALA A 85 -5.00 14.32 6.08
CA ALA A 85 -3.68 14.50 5.49
C ALA A 85 -2.56 14.37 6.53
N ILE A 86 -2.73 15.00 7.69
CA ILE A 86 -1.78 14.89 8.82
C ILE A 86 -1.69 13.42 9.28
N GLU A 87 -2.83 12.75 9.47
CA GLU A 87 -2.84 11.33 9.85
C GLU A 87 -2.08 10.45 8.82
N ALA A 88 -2.24 10.72 7.53
CA ALA A 88 -1.53 9.99 6.48
C ALA A 88 -0.02 10.22 6.54
N PHE A 89 0.45 11.46 6.75
CA PHE A 89 1.88 11.74 6.92
C PHE A 89 2.45 11.06 8.18
N GLU A 90 1.70 11.04 9.27
CA GLU A 90 2.07 10.36 10.51
C GLU A 90 2.22 8.84 10.33
N LYS A 91 1.26 8.21 9.64
CA LYS A 91 1.36 6.78 9.28
C LYS A 91 2.55 6.52 8.35
N GLY A 92 2.82 7.43 7.41
CA GLY A 92 4.01 7.36 6.57
C GLY A 92 5.29 7.40 7.40
N ARG A 93 5.39 8.34 8.35
CA ARG A 93 6.52 8.50 9.27
C ARG A 93 6.76 7.24 10.10
N ALA A 94 5.70 6.66 10.66
CA ALA A 94 5.76 5.41 11.41
C ALA A 94 6.29 4.22 10.58
N LEU A 95 6.15 4.27 9.25
CA LEU A 95 6.64 3.25 8.32
C LEU A 95 7.99 3.63 7.67
N GLY A 96 8.69 4.62 8.20
CA GLY A 96 10.03 5.02 7.74
C GLY A 96 10.05 6.06 6.62
N LEU A 97 8.96 6.82 6.43
CA LEU A 97 9.03 8.05 5.65
C LEU A 97 10.05 8.98 6.33
N PRO A 98 11.06 9.50 5.60
CA PRO A 98 12.06 10.36 6.23
C PRO A 98 11.40 11.56 6.92
N PRO A 99 11.82 11.90 8.16
CA PRO A 99 11.16 12.92 8.97
C PRO A 99 10.94 14.24 8.24
N GLN A 100 11.92 14.68 7.45
CA GLN A 100 11.82 15.90 6.66
C GLN A 100 10.66 15.92 5.66
N PHE A 101 10.26 14.78 5.10
CA PHE A 101 9.10 14.70 4.21
C PHE A 101 7.79 14.72 4.98
N ALA A 102 7.73 14.03 6.12
CA ALA A 102 6.55 14.03 6.97
C ALA A 102 6.30 15.42 7.58
N GLU A 103 7.32 16.02 8.17
CA GLU A 103 7.28 17.33 8.81
C GLU A 103 6.97 18.43 7.80
N TYR A 104 7.61 18.42 6.62
CA TYR A 104 7.28 19.35 5.55
C TYR A 104 5.82 19.20 5.10
N GLY A 105 5.35 17.96 4.90
CA GLY A 105 3.96 17.69 4.53
C GLY A 105 2.98 18.23 5.57
N ILE A 106 3.22 17.97 6.84
CA ILE A 106 2.39 18.45 7.96
C ILE A 106 2.43 19.97 8.06
N ALA A 107 3.60 20.61 7.90
CA ALA A 107 3.73 22.06 7.92
C ALA A 107 2.91 22.73 6.81
N VAL A 108 2.96 22.17 5.58
CA VAL A 108 2.15 22.65 4.44
C VAL A 108 0.65 22.52 4.74
N VAL A 109 0.23 21.46 5.43
CA VAL A 109 -1.17 21.30 5.84
C VAL A 109 -1.58 22.38 6.84
N PHE A 110 -0.74 22.69 7.83
CA PHE A 110 -1.05 23.74 8.80
C PHE A 110 -1.20 25.13 8.16
N VAL A 111 -0.35 25.45 7.18
CA VAL A 111 -0.51 26.67 6.38
C VAL A 111 -1.84 26.65 5.64
N SER A 112 -2.16 25.53 4.98
CA SER A 112 -3.42 25.37 4.22
C SER A 112 -4.67 25.49 5.12
N LYS A 113 -4.61 25.01 6.38
CA LYS A 113 -5.70 25.17 7.37
C LYS A 113 -5.88 26.64 7.78
N LYS A 114 -4.78 27.38 7.93
CA LYS A 114 -4.83 28.79 8.33
C LYS A 114 -5.47 29.67 7.26
N ASP A 115 -5.22 29.37 5.99
CA ASP A 115 -5.76 30.14 4.85
C ASP A 115 -7.26 29.86 4.58
N GLN A 116 -7.84 28.85 5.24
CA GLN A 116 -9.25 28.45 5.09
C GLN A 116 -10.18 28.97 6.20
N GLY A 117 -9.64 29.71 7.18
CA GLY A 117 -10.40 30.37 8.25
C GLY A 117 -10.55 31.86 8.01
#